data_AF-A0A0R0KP53-F1
#
_entry.id   AF-A0A0R0KP53-F1
#
_cell.length_a   1.000
_cell.length_b   1.000
_cell.length_c   1.000
_cell.angle_alpha   90.00
_cell.angle_beta   90.00
_cell.angle_gamma   90.00
#
_symmetry.space_group_name_H-M   'P 1'
#
loop_
_entity.id
_entity.type
_entity.pdbx_description
1 polymer ?
#
loop_
_entity_poly.entity_id
_entity_poly.type
_entity_poly.pdbx_seq_one_letter_code
_entity_poly.pdbx_strand_id
1 'polypeptide(L)'
;MAEFLDLESQDGVRMPWNVIPGTKQDAQNAVVPISAVYTPIKHFPSMPVLNYSPLRCRTCRSVLNPFCIVDFAAKIWICPFCFQRNHFPPHYSSISDDSLPAELFPQYTTVEYNSDAAVGPTYNNPSVPPVFLFVVDTCVIEEEIGFLRSALAQAVELLPENSLVGLITFGTFVHVHELGFGAVPKTYVFKGSKDLTKDQLLEQMSFFAKKPRPAVGVVAGARDGLSPESISRFLVPASECEFTINSVLEELQKDPWAVPADQRAARCTSTALSIAAGLLGACVPGSAARIMAFIGGPATEGPAPIVSKQLSEPIRSHKDLDKDSVPHYHKCVKFYDGLSKQLVHQGHVLDLFACALDQVGIAELKTAVERTGGLVVLAESFGHSVFKDSLKRIFQSGDYDLGLSSNGIFEINCSKDLKVQGIIGPCASLEKKGPLCSDVTIGQGGTSAWKMCGLDKSTSLCLFFDVVRKETPDATIQSTSNQFYFQFLTYYQNNGGQMRLRVTTLSRRWVAGPESIQLLVGWKA
;
A
#
# COMPACT_ATOMS: atom_id res chain seq x y z
N MET A 1 -10.33 -5.62 30.06
CA MET A 1 -10.73 -5.94 28.66
C MET A 1 -11.55 -4.83 28.02
N ALA A 2 -12.64 -4.33 28.62
CA ALA A 2 -13.43 -3.21 28.07
C ALA A 2 -12.59 -1.96 27.77
N GLU A 3 -11.75 -1.52 28.72
CA GLU A 3 -10.87 -0.35 28.58
C GLU A 3 -9.91 -0.43 27.38
N PHE A 4 -9.45 -1.63 26.99
CA PHE A 4 -8.55 -1.79 25.83
C PHE A 4 -9.28 -1.71 24.50
N LEU A 5 -10.51 -2.23 24.45
CA LEU A 5 -11.38 -2.12 23.28
C LEU A 5 -11.79 -0.67 23.05
N ASP A 6 -12.00 0.10 24.12
CA ASP A 6 -12.31 1.53 24.04
C ASP A 6 -11.14 2.32 23.42
N LEU A 7 -9.90 2.07 23.89
CA LEU A 7 -8.70 2.69 23.31
C LEU A 7 -8.52 2.35 21.83
N GLU A 8 -8.73 1.09 21.46
CA GLU A 8 -8.66 0.66 20.05
C GLU A 8 -9.80 1.25 19.20
N SER A 9 -10.98 1.45 19.79
CA SER A 9 -12.13 2.06 19.14
C SER A 9 -11.99 3.56 18.94
N GLN A 10 -11.13 4.22 19.74
CA GLN A 10 -10.83 5.65 19.60
C GLN A 10 -9.72 5.91 18.56
N ASP A 11 -8.58 5.22 18.69
CA ASP A 11 -7.37 5.57 17.94
C ASP A 11 -6.97 4.53 16.88
N GLY A 12 -7.61 3.34 16.89
CA GLY A 12 -7.19 2.22 16.04
C GLY A 12 -5.85 1.63 16.45
N VAL A 13 -5.47 1.76 17.72
CA VAL A 13 -4.19 1.31 18.26
C VAL A 13 -4.41 0.31 19.40
N ARG A 14 -3.74 -0.84 19.31
CA ARG A 14 -3.66 -1.84 20.39
C ARG A 14 -2.22 -2.12 20.74
N MET A 15 -1.87 -1.99 22.02
CA MET A 15 -0.51 -2.27 22.53
C MET A 15 -0.54 -3.47 23.48
N PRO A 16 0.47 -4.36 23.45
CA PRO A 16 0.61 -5.39 24.48
C PRO A 16 0.85 -4.80 25.88
N TRP A 17 1.48 -3.61 25.91
CA TRP A 17 1.78 -2.86 27.12
C TRP A 17 1.25 -1.42 26.98
N ASN A 18 0.19 -1.06 27.71
CA ASN A 18 -0.29 0.34 27.79
C ASN A 18 0.47 1.16 28.85
N VAL A 19 1.35 0.48 29.57
CA VAL A 19 2.25 1.04 30.56
C VAL A 19 3.59 0.36 30.30
N ILE A 20 4.63 1.14 29.98
CA ILE A 20 5.91 0.56 29.53
C ILE A 20 7.02 0.77 30.56
N PRO A 21 8.03 -0.12 30.61
CA PRO A 21 9.15 0.02 31.51
C PRO A 21 9.92 1.33 31.30
N GLY A 22 10.25 2.01 32.41
CA GLY A 22 10.94 3.28 32.44
C GLY A 22 12.45 3.20 32.16
N THR A 23 13.01 1.99 32.09
CA THR A 23 14.44 1.76 31.85
C THR A 23 14.64 0.78 30.70
N LYS A 24 15.79 0.92 30.02
CA LYS A 24 16.20 -0.03 28.97
C LYS A 24 16.35 -1.46 29.53
N GLN A 25 16.87 -1.60 30.75
CA GLN A 25 17.11 -2.91 31.37
C GLN A 25 15.79 -3.65 31.61
N ASP A 26 14.78 -2.96 32.14
CA ASP A 26 13.46 -3.56 32.39
C ASP A 26 12.75 -3.89 31.08
N ALA A 27 12.91 -3.05 30.05
CA ALA A 27 12.39 -3.34 28.71
C ALA A 27 13.04 -4.58 28.08
N GLN A 28 14.33 -4.82 28.31
CA GLN A 28 15.04 -6.03 27.86
C GLN A 28 14.61 -7.29 28.63
N ASN A 29 14.19 -7.13 29.89
CA ASN A 29 13.65 -8.22 30.69
C ASN A 29 12.19 -8.56 30.33
N ALA A 30 11.49 -7.69 29.58
CA ALA A 30 10.14 -7.95 29.10
C ALA A 30 10.16 -8.98 27.96
N VAL A 31 9.42 -10.08 28.14
CA VAL A 31 9.33 -11.17 27.14
C VAL A 31 8.67 -10.72 25.83
N VAL A 32 7.67 -9.84 25.93
CA VAL A 32 6.98 -9.26 24.77
C VAL A 32 7.57 -7.88 24.50
N PRO A 33 8.02 -7.57 23.27
CA PRO A 33 8.60 -6.28 22.96
C PRO A 33 7.58 -5.15 23.11
N ILE A 34 8.07 -3.92 23.26
CA ILE A 34 7.22 -2.73 23.23
C ILE A 34 6.79 -2.51 21.78
N SER A 35 5.50 -2.72 21.53
CA SER A 35 4.94 -2.68 20.20
C SER A 35 3.52 -2.13 20.19
N ALA A 36 3.04 -1.83 18.99
CA ALA A 36 1.66 -1.39 18.74
C ALA A 36 1.15 -2.01 17.45
N VAL A 37 -0.06 -2.55 17.45
CA VAL A 37 -0.84 -2.83 16.25
C VAL A 37 -1.66 -1.58 15.94
N TYR A 38 -1.47 -1.00 14.76
CA TYR A 38 -2.12 0.24 14.33
C TYR A 38 -2.86 0.03 13.01
N THR A 39 -4.12 0.46 12.93
CA THR A 39 -4.95 0.42 11.72
C THR A 39 -5.09 1.85 11.14
N PRO A 40 -4.28 2.24 10.13
CA PRO A 40 -4.09 3.64 9.78
C PRO A 40 -5.31 4.40 9.27
N ILE A 41 -6.22 3.69 8.59
CA ILE A 41 -7.43 4.27 8.02
C ILE A 41 -8.68 3.58 8.55
N LYS A 42 -8.62 3.12 9.82
CA LYS A 42 -9.80 2.63 10.53
C LYS A 42 -10.92 3.66 10.44
N HIS A 43 -12.12 3.20 10.13
CA HIS A 43 -13.29 4.06 10.04
C HIS A 43 -13.84 4.35 11.45
N PHE A 44 -14.03 5.63 11.74
CA PHE A 44 -14.63 6.10 12.99
C PHE A 44 -15.79 7.05 12.62
N PRO A 45 -17.04 6.74 13.01
CA PRO A 45 -18.20 7.53 12.60
C PRO A 45 -18.15 9.02 12.97
N SER A 46 -17.47 9.38 14.06
CA SER A 46 -17.42 10.73 14.62
C SER A 46 -16.05 11.41 14.46
N MET A 47 -15.17 10.92 13.59
CA MET A 47 -13.85 11.50 13.42
C MET A 47 -13.89 12.81 12.62
N PRO A 48 -13.25 13.88 13.11
CA PRO A 48 -13.25 15.16 12.42
C PRO A 48 -12.36 15.13 11.17
N VAL A 49 -12.88 15.71 10.09
CA VAL A 49 -12.14 16.02 8.86
C VAL A 49 -11.88 17.53 8.82
N LEU A 50 -10.61 17.91 8.91
CA LEU A 50 -10.14 19.29 8.97
C LEU A 50 -9.80 19.77 7.55
N ASN A 51 -10.52 20.79 7.08
CA ASN A 51 -10.37 21.34 5.72
C ASN A 51 -9.29 22.43 5.64
N TYR A 52 -8.17 22.23 6.31
CA TYR A 52 -7.03 23.13 6.31
C TYR A 52 -5.72 22.34 6.48
N SER A 53 -4.58 23.00 6.29
CA SER A 53 -3.27 22.34 6.43
C SER A 53 -2.89 22.09 7.89
N PRO A 54 -2.25 20.94 8.20
CA PRO A 54 -1.76 20.65 9.54
C PRO A 54 -0.62 21.60 9.94
N LEU A 55 -0.65 22.11 11.17
CA LEU A 55 0.49 22.84 11.74
C LEU A 55 1.59 21.87 12.15
N ARG A 56 2.82 22.12 11.69
CA ARG A 56 3.98 21.27 11.96
C ARG A 56 5.01 21.97 12.82
N CYS A 57 5.62 21.21 13.70
CA CYS A 57 6.77 21.65 14.46
C CYS A 57 7.92 21.97 13.50
N ARG A 58 8.57 23.13 13.70
CA ARG A 58 9.66 23.60 12.82
C ARG A 58 10.89 22.69 12.86
N THR A 59 11.14 22.05 14.00
CA THR A 59 12.31 21.17 14.21
C THR A 59 12.03 19.72 13.82
N CYS A 60 11.09 19.04 14.50
CA CYS A 60 10.88 17.60 14.31
C CYS A 60 9.77 17.24 13.30
N ARG A 61 9.06 18.23 12.74
CA ARG A 61 7.98 18.05 11.76
C ARG A 61 6.73 17.29 12.25
N SER A 62 6.67 16.91 13.52
CA SER A 62 5.43 16.43 14.18
C SER A 62 4.31 17.45 14.06
N VAL A 63 3.08 16.96 13.96
CA VAL A 63 1.86 17.75 13.80
C VAL A 63 1.34 18.21 15.17
N LEU A 64 0.77 19.43 15.22
CA LEU A 64 0.02 19.95 16.37
C LEU A 64 -1.05 18.95 16.79
N ASN A 65 -1.20 18.74 18.09
CA ASN A 65 -2.05 17.70 18.65
C ASN A 65 -2.47 18.09 20.09
N PRO A 66 -3.42 17.38 20.71
CA PRO A 66 -3.96 17.75 22.01
C PRO A 66 -2.96 17.75 23.17
N PHE A 67 -1.77 17.13 23.00
CA PHE A 67 -0.72 17.09 24.03
C PHE A 67 0.29 18.24 23.92
N CYS A 68 0.11 19.15 22.96
CA CYS A 68 0.93 20.37 22.88
C CYS A 68 0.54 21.35 23.99
N ILE A 69 1.54 21.93 24.65
CA ILE A 69 1.29 23.03 25.61
C ILE A 69 1.12 24.32 24.81
N VAL A 70 0.03 25.04 25.04
CA VAL A 70 -0.26 26.30 24.36
C VAL A 70 -0.12 27.46 25.33
N ASP A 71 0.59 28.50 24.90
CA ASP A 71 0.59 29.82 25.54
C ASP A 71 -0.18 30.78 24.63
N PHE A 72 -1.42 31.07 25.03
CA PHE A 72 -2.33 31.92 24.26
C PHE A 72 -1.89 33.39 24.27
N ALA A 73 -1.18 33.85 25.30
CA ALA A 73 -0.72 35.24 25.40
C ALA A 73 0.41 35.49 24.41
N ALA A 74 1.41 34.59 24.37
CA ALA A 74 2.52 34.68 23.43
C ALA A 74 2.19 34.11 22.04
N LYS A 75 1.01 33.48 21.88
CA LYS A 75 0.58 32.79 20.64
C LYS A 75 1.63 31.79 20.17
N ILE A 76 2.10 30.95 21.10
CA ILE A 76 3.05 29.87 20.84
C ILE A 76 2.51 28.52 21.31
N TRP A 77 3.01 27.46 20.72
CA TRP A 77 2.79 26.10 21.18
C TRP A 77 4.12 25.34 21.31
N ILE A 78 4.19 24.47 22.31
CA ILE A 78 5.38 23.67 22.63
C ILE A 78 5.14 22.24 22.19
N CYS A 79 5.99 21.77 21.29
CA CYS A 79 5.89 20.41 20.76
C CYS A 79 6.24 19.37 21.85
N PRO A 80 5.39 18.35 22.12
CA PRO A 80 5.64 17.36 23.16
C PRO A 80 6.79 16.39 22.84
N PHE A 81 7.19 16.30 21.56
CA PHE A 81 8.25 15.40 21.11
C PHE A 81 9.65 15.99 21.26
N CYS A 82 9.83 17.26 20.88
CA CYS A 82 11.15 17.90 20.87
C CYS A 82 11.28 19.13 21.79
N PHE A 83 10.19 19.56 22.42
CA PHE A 83 10.08 20.76 23.27
C PHE A 83 10.37 22.09 22.54
N GLN A 84 10.38 22.07 21.21
CA GLN A 84 10.48 23.28 20.41
C GLN A 84 9.26 24.18 20.65
N ARG A 85 9.52 25.46 20.89
CA ARG A 85 8.52 26.52 20.87
C ARG A 85 8.26 26.93 19.43
N ASN A 86 7.00 26.90 19.00
CA ASN A 86 6.56 27.23 17.65
C ASN A 86 5.54 28.37 17.73
N HIS A 87 5.69 29.39 16.91
CA HIS A 87 4.67 30.44 16.79
C HIS A 87 3.50 29.95 15.96
N PHE A 88 2.27 30.29 16.39
CA PHE A 88 1.09 30.14 15.55
C PHE A 88 1.15 31.07 14.33
N PRO A 89 0.65 30.65 13.18
CA PRO A 89 0.54 31.51 12.00
C PRO A 89 -0.57 32.57 12.16
N PRO A 90 -0.63 33.62 11.32
CA PRO A 90 -1.56 34.73 11.48
C PRO A 90 -3.06 34.34 11.53
N HIS A 91 -3.45 33.28 10.82
CA HIS A 91 -4.83 32.79 10.80
C HIS A 91 -5.27 32.10 12.12
N TYR A 92 -4.34 31.90 13.06
CA TYR A 92 -4.61 31.45 14.44
C TYR A 92 -4.59 32.61 15.44
N SER A 93 -4.64 33.87 14.98
CA SER A 93 -4.56 35.06 15.86
C SER A 93 -5.65 35.07 16.95
N SER A 94 -6.84 34.56 16.67
CA SER A 94 -7.96 34.48 17.61
C SER A 94 -7.89 33.33 18.62
N ILE A 95 -6.85 32.48 18.60
CA ILE A 95 -6.77 31.31 19.49
C ILE A 95 -6.84 31.70 20.97
N SER A 96 -7.70 31.04 21.72
CA SER A 96 -7.90 31.20 23.17
C SER A 96 -8.45 29.90 23.77
N ASP A 97 -8.59 29.82 25.09
CA ASP A 97 -9.26 28.70 25.76
C ASP A 97 -10.69 28.46 25.24
N ASP A 98 -11.43 29.52 24.93
CA ASP A 98 -12.80 29.44 24.38
C ASP A 98 -12.85 29.21 22.86
N SER A 99 -11.71 29.36 22.16
CA SER A 99 -11.62 29.28 20.70
C SER A 99 -10.45 28.38 20.28
N LEU A 100 -10.52 27.12 20.67
CA LEU A 100 -9.54 26.11 20.31
C LEU A 100 -9.74 25.60 18.86
N PRO A 101 -8.65 25.45 18.09
CA PRO A 101 -8.68 24.70 16.84
C PRO A 101 -8.96 23.22 17.15
N ALA A 102 -9.58 22.52 16.19
CA ALA A 102 -10.08 21.18 16.42
C ALA A 102 -8.99 20.20 16.89
N GLU A 103 -7.80 20.24 16.30
CA GLU A 103 -6.68 19.35 16.65
C GLU A 103 -6.12 19.54 18.07
N LEU A 104 -6.62 20.52 18.83
CA LEU A 104 -6.28 20.72 20.25
C LEU A 104 -7.36 20.23 21.21
N PHE A 105 -8.53 19.81 20.72
CA PHE A 105 -9.53 19.22 21.61
C PHE A 105 -9.02 17.90 22.20
N PRO A 106 -9.11 17.68 23.52
CA PRO A 106 -8.56 16.49 24.18
C PRO A 106 -9.01 15.15 23.60
N GLN A 107 -10.25 15.09 23.09
CA GLN A 107 -10.84 13.90 22.48
C GLN A 107 -10.41 13.68 21.01
N TYR A 108 -9.79 14.66 20.36
CA TYR A 108 -9.35 14.58 18.95
C TYR A 108 -7.90 14.12 18.86
N THR A 109 -7.62 12.97 19.48
CA THR A 109 -6.33 12.26 19.39
C THR A 109 -6.09 11.71 17.98
N THR A 110 -7.16 11.38 17.27
CA THR A 110 -7.15 10.99 15.86
C THR A 110 -7.99 11.95 15.02
N VAL A 111 -7.38 12.55 13.99
CA VAL A 111 -8.02 13.47 13.04
C VAL A 111 -7.60 13.18 11.61
N GLU A 112 -8.41 13.60 10.64
CA GLU A 112 -8.03 13.63 9.23
C GLU A 112 -7.88 15.06 8.74
N TYR A 113 -6.85 15.36 7.96
CA TYR A 113 -6.72 16.60 7.22
C TYR A 113 -7.00 16.35 5.73
N ASN A 114 -7.81 17.23 5.14
CA ASN A 114 -7.98 17.31 3.70
C ASN A 114 -6.86 18.19 3.12
N SER A 115 -5.85 17.57 2.51
CA SER A 115 -4.64 18.27 2.05
C SER A 115 -4.90 19.17 0.85
N ASP A 116 -5.93 18.87 0.06
CA ASP A 116 -6.29 19.63 -1.14
C ASP A 116 -6.93 20.98 -0.79
N ALA A 117 -7.49 21.14 0.42
CA ALA A 117 -8.13 22.38 0.85
C ALA A 117 -7.15 23.55 1.06
N ALA A 118 -5.86 23.26 1.25
CA ALA A 118 -4.82 24.28 1.43
C ALA A 118 -4.28 24.85 0.11
N VAL A 119 -4.54 24.16 -0.99
CA VAL A 119 -4.17 24.55 -2.34
C VAL A 119 -5.43 25.19 -2.91
N GLY A 120 -5.55 26.52 -2.86
CA GLY A 120 -6.74 27.22 -3.36
C GLY A 120 -7.12 26.82 -4.80
N PRO A 121 -8.30 27.25 -5.31
CA PRO A 121 -8.85 26.81 -6.61
C PRO A 121 -7.97 27.08 -7.85
N THR A 122 -6.82 27.73 -7.67
CA THR A 122 -5.85 28.10 -8.71
C THR A 122 -4.83 27.01 -9.03
N TYR A 123 -4.71 25.97 -8.21
CA TYR A 123 -3.86 24.80 -8.48
C TYR A 123 -4.72 23.54 -8.46
N ASN A 124 -5.58 23.41 -9.46
CA ASN A 124 -6.09 22.10 -9.87
C ASN A 124 -4.87 21.27 -10.27
N ASN A 125 -4.30 20.52 -9.33
CA ASN A 125 -3.54 19.33 -9.71
C ASN A 125 -4.64 18.28 -9.90
N PRO A 126 -5.16 18.05 -11.12
CA PRO A 126 -6.23 17.07 -11.31
C PRO A 126 -5.71 15.76 -10.74
N SER A 127 -6.30 15.31 -9.63
CA SER A 127 -5.97 14.04 -9.03
C SER A 127 -6.10 13.01 -10.15
N VAL A 128 -5.00 12.33 -10.49
CA VAL A 128 -5.06 11.28 -11.51
C VAL A 128 -6.10 10.28 -11.01
N PRO A 129 -7.16 10.01 -11.80
CA PRO A 129 -8.20 9.08 -11.40
C PRO A 129 -7.59 7.70 -11.11
N PRO A 130 -8.24 6.89 -10.26
CA PRO A 130 -7.76 5.54 -9.99
C PRO A 130 -7.66 4.75 -11.30
N VAL A 131 -6.61 3.94 -11.42
CA VAL A 131 -6.32 3.13 -12.60
C VAL A 131 -6.47 1.65 -12.24
N PHE A 132 -7.25 0.92 -13.02
CA PHE A 132 -7.43 -0.53 -12.88
C PHE A 132 -6.97 -1.21 -14.16
N LEU A 133 -5.89 -2.00 -14.05
CA LEU A 133 -5.35 -2.77 -15.16
C LEU A 133 -5.66 -4.25 -14.94
N PHE A 134 -6.61 -4.79 -15.70
CA PHE A 134 -6.96 -6.20 -15.68
C PHE A 134 -5.88 -7.00 -16.43
N VAL A 135 -5.26 -7.97 -15.76
CA VAL A 135 -4.24 -8.86 -16.34
C VAL A 135 -4.76 -10.29 -16.27
N VAL A 136 -5.25 -10.80 -17.39
CA VAL A 136 -6.13 -11.98 -17.45
C VAL A 136 -5.42 -13.15 -18.11
N ASP A 137 -5.26 -14.23 -17.36
CA ASP A 137 -4.78 -15.51 -17.88
C ASP A 137 -5.84 -16.20 -18.76
N THR A 138 -5.43 -16.66 -19.94
CA THR A 138 -6.26 -17.43 -20.87
C THR A 138 -5.88 -18.91 -20.93
N CYS A 139 -4.86 -19.36 -20.19
CA CYS A 139 -4.46 -20.77 -20.11
C CYS A 139 -5.32 -21.58 -19.13
N VAL A 140 -6.64 -21.39 -19.15
CA VAL A 140 -7.63 -22.15 -18.35
C VAL A 140 -8.61 -22.90 -19.26
N ILE A 141 -9.45 -23.74 -18.67
CA ILE A 141 -10.50 -24.44 -19.43
C ILE A 141 -11.63 -23.48 -19.80
N GLU A 142 -12.40 -23.82 -20.84
CA GLU A 142 -13.43 -22.94 -21.41
C GLU A 142 -14.49 -22.52 -20.38
N GLU A 143 -14.88 -23.44 -19.50
CA GLU A 143 -15.85 -23.17 -18.43
C GLU A 143 -15.34 -22.07 -17.47
N GLU A 144 -14.06 -22.11 -17.11
CA GLU A 144 -13.42 -21.10 -16.26
C GLU A 144 -13.29 -19.75 -16.98
N ILE A 145 -13.03 -19.73 -18.29
CA ILE A 145 -13.10 -18.50 -19.10
C ILE A 145 -14.50 -17.89 -19.01
N GLY A 146 -15.56 -18.70 -19.13
CA GLY A 146 -16.94 -18.24 -19.02
C GLY A 146 -17.27 -17.60 -17.67
N PHE A 147 -16.83 -18.22 -16.56
CA PHE A 147 -16.99 -17.64 -15.23
C PHE A 147 -16.19 -16.35 -15.04
N LEU A 148 -14.94 -16.34 -15.49
CA LEU A 148 -14.05 -15.18 -15.38
C LEU A 148 -14.58 -14.01 -16.20
N ARG A 149 -14.99 -14.24 -17.45
CA ARG A 149 -15.65 -13.23 -18.31
C ARG A 149 -16.83 -12.59 -17.59
N SER A 150 -17.71 -13.40 -17.02
CA SER A 150 -18.91 -12.91 -16.33
C SER A 150 -18.56 -12.06 -15.10
N ALA A 151 -17.54 -12.47 -14.33
CA ALA A 151 -17.09 -11.72 -13.16
C ALA A 151 -16.37 -10.42 -13.53
N LEU A 152 -15.59 -10.42 -14.62
CA LEU A 152 -14.92 -9.22 -15.13
C LEU A 152 -15.93 -8.21 -15.69
N ALA A 153 -16.94 -8.66 -16.44
CA ALA A 153 -18.02 -7.79 -16.92
C ALA A 153 -18.73 -7.10 -15.75
N GLN A 154 -19.11 -7.86 -14.71
CA GLN A 154 -19.68 -7.28 -13.49
C GLN A 154 -18.72 -6.32 -12.78
N ALA A 155 -17.42 -6.62 -12.74
CA ALA A 155 -16.44 -5.72 -12.14
C ALA A 155 -16.35 -4.40 -12.90
N VAL A 156 -16.39 -4.44 -14.25
CA VAL A 156 -16.37 -3.25 -15.11
C VAL A 156 -17.61 -2.37 -14.87
N GLU A 157 -18.80 -2.96 -14.75
CA GLU A 157 -20.04 -2.23 -14.44
C GLU A 157 -19.99 -1.48 -13.09
N LEU A 158 -19.19 -1.98 -12.14
CA LEU A 158 -19.06 -1.40 -10.79
C LEU A 158 -17.93 -0.36 -10.70
N LEU A 159 -17.15 -0.15 -11.76
CA LEU A 159 -16.06 0.81 -11.75
C LEU A 159 -16.58 2.25 -11.62
N PRO A 160 -15.87 3.12 -10.89
CA PRO A 160 -16.15 4.55 -10.95
C PRO A 160 -16.00 5.09 -12.38
N GLU A 161 -16.96 5.89 -12.86
CA GLU A 161 -17.04 6.37 -14.26
C GLU A 161 -15.76 7.03 -14.78
N ASN A 162 -15.05 7.75 -13.89
CA ASN A 162 -13.82 8.49 -14.21
C ASN A 162 -12.54 7.65 -14.05
N SER A 163 -12.64 6.42 -13.55
CA SER A 163 -11.47 5.55 -13.39
C SER A 163 -10.89 5.15 -14.74
N LEU A 164 -9.56 5.08 -14.85
CA LEU A 164 -8.92 4.61 -16.07
C LEU A 164 -8.84 3.09 -16.06
N VAL A 165 -9.17 2.48 -17.19
CA VAL A 165 -9.18 1.03 -17.36
C VAL A 165 -8.21 0.63 -18.46
N GLY A 166 -7.46 -0.43 -18.21
CA GLY A 166 -6.66 -1.11 -19.21
C GLY A 166 -6.85 -2.62 -19.14
N LEU A 167 -6.54 -3.30 -20.23
CA LEU A 167 -6.66 -4.76 -20.34
C LEU A 167 -5.39 -5.37 -20.95
N ILE A 168 -4.87 -6.39 -20.28
CA ILE A 168 -3.86 -7.31 -20.78
C ILE A 168 -4.43 -8.71 -20.66
N THR A 169 -4.41 -9.48 -21.75
CA THR A 169 -4.65 -10.92 -21.70
C THR A 169 -3.35 -11.65 -21.95
N PHE A 170 -3.17 -12.85 -21.39
CA PHE A 170 -1.95 -13.60 -21.62
C PHE A 170 -2.15 -15.11 -21.52
N GLY A 171 -1.32 -15.82 -22.27
CA GLY A 171 -1.17 -17.27 -22.20
C GLY A 171 0.24 -17.62 -22.62
N THR A 172 0.41 -18.17 -23.82
CA THR A 172 1.72 -18.36 -24.44
C THR A 172 2.37 -17.01 -24.82
N PHE A 173 1.55 -16.03 -25.20
CA PHE A 173 1.93 -14.66 -25.52
C PHE A 173 1.25 -13.67 -24.58
N VAL A 174 1.76 -12.44 -24.50
CA VAL A 174 1.12 -11.33 -23.79
C VAL A 174 0.48 -10.40 -24.82
N HIS A 175 -0.79 -10.09 -24.61
CA HIS A 175 -1.62 -9.26 -25.48
C HIS A 175 -1.99 -7.97 -24.73
N VAL A 176 -1.49 -6.83 -25.17
CA VAL A 176 -1.83 -5.51 -24.61
C VAL A 176 -2.88 -4.85 -25.51
N HIS A 177 -4.09 -4.65 -24.98
CA HIS A 177 -5.25 -4.20 -25.74
C HIS A 177 -5.30 -2.66 -25.84
N GLU A 178 -5.53 -2.15 -27.04
CA GLU A 178 -5.76 -0.71 -27.27
C GLU A 178 -7.27 -0.43 -27.20
N LEU A 179 -7.75 -0.03 -26.01
CA LEU A 179 -9.17 0.23 -25.76
C LEU A 179 -9.64 1.58 -26.34
N GLY A 180 -8.73 2.53 -26.54
CA GLY A 180 -9.06 3.89 -26.99
C GLY A 180 -9.45 4.00 -28.47
N PHE A 181 -9.45 2.89 -29.21
CA PHE A 181 -9.79 2.85 -30.63
C PHE A 181 -10.94 1.87 -30.90
N GLY A 182 -12.18 2.30 -30.66
CA GLY A 182 -13.37 1.44 -30.76
C GLY A 182 -13.77 1.02 -32.19
N ALA A 183 -13.16 1.58 -33.24
CA ALA A 183 -13.52 1.24 -34.62
C ALA A 183 -13.00 -0.14 -35.05
N VAL A 184 -11.83 -0.55 -34.55
CA VAL A 184 -11.22 -1.86 -34.83
C VAL A 184 -10.43 -2.31 -33.60
N PRO A 185 -10.64 -3.52 -33.08
CA PRO A 185 -9.85 -4.03 -31.96
C PRO A 185 -8.38 -4.15 -32.38
N LYS A 186 -7.49 -3.48 -31.64
CA LYS A 186 -6.04 -3.54 -31.84
C LYS A 186 -5.37 -4.11 -30.61
N THR A 187 -4.35 -4.92 -30.83
CA THR A 187 -3.60 -5.58 -29.76
C THR A 187 -2.13 -5.64 -30.11
N TYR A 188 -1.28 -5.30 -29.14
CA TYR A 188 0.16 -5.49 -29.25
C TYR A 188 0.54 -6.84 -28.62
N VAL A 189 1.20 -7.69 -29.40
CA VAL A 189 1.51 -9.07 -29.00
C VAL A 189 3.00 -9.19 -28.71
N PHE A 190 3.34 -9.62 -27.51
CA PHE A 190 4.70 -9.83 -27.04
C PHE A 190 4.95 -11.31 -26.76
N LYS A 191 6.14 -11.79 -27.14
CA LYS A 191 6.53 -13.17 -26.89
C LYS A 191 6.69 -13.43 -25.40
N GLY A 192 5.88 -14.32 -24.83
CA GLY A 192 5.89 -14.63 -23.40
C GLY A 192 7.23 -15.15 -22.88
N SER A 193 8.02 -15.80 -23.74
CA SER A 193 9.34 -16.35 -23.41
C SER A 193 10.45 -15.32 -23.23
N LYS A 194 10.24 -14.05 -23.59
CA LYS A 194 11.27 -13.00 -23.60
C LYS A 194 10.95 -11.94 -22.58
N ASP A 195 11.98 -11.54 -21.83
CA ASP A 195 11.89 -10.36 -20.98
C ASP A 195 12.00 -9.09 -21.84
N LEU A 196 11.31 -8.03 -21.42
CA LEU A 196 11.18 -6.76 -22.15
C LEU A 196 11.47 -5.61 -21.20
N THR A 197 12.40 -4.73 -21.59
CA THR A 197 12.63 -3.51 -20.81
C THR A 197 11.51 -2.50 -21.04
N LYS A 198 11.32 -1.58 -20.09
CA LYS A 198 10.37 -0.46 -20.21
C LYS A 198 10.57 0.31 -21.53
N ASP A 199 11.81 0.59 -21.90
CA ASP A 199 12.10 1.36 -23.11
C ASP A 199 11.74 0.59 -24.39
N GLN A 200 12.06 -0.71 -24.44
CA GLN A 200 11.69 -1.57 -25.56
C GLN A 200 10.17 -1.68 -25.69
N LEU A 201 9.46 -1.81 -24.57
CA LEU A 201 8.00 -1.85 -24.53
C LEU A 201 7.39 -0.57 -25.14
N LEU A 202 7.82 0.61 -24.67
CA LEU A 202 7.29 1.89 -25.13
C LEU A 202 7.60 2.16 -26.60
N GLU A 203 8.77 1.73 -27.08
CA GLU A 203 9.16 1.82 -28.48
C GLU A 203 8.27 0.93 -29.36
N GLN A 204 8.12 -0.35 -29.01
CA GLN A 204 7.29 -1.30 -29.76
C GLN A 204 5.81 -0.91 -29.75
N MET A 205 5.33 -0.30 -28.67
CA MET A 205 3.97 0.26 -28.57
C MET A 205 3.82 1.66 -29.19
N SER A 206 4.87 2.17 -29.85
CA SER A 206 4.88 3.44 -30.58
C SER A 206 4.52 4.67 -29.73
N PHE A 207 4.86 4.69 -28.44
CA PHE A 207 4.59 5.84 -27.56
C PHE A 207 5.29 7.13 -28.01
N PHE A 208 6.44 7.00 -28.70
CA PHE A 208 7.28 8.11 -29.17
C PHE A 208 7.15 8.39 -30.67
N ALA A 209 6.17 7.80 -31.36
CA ALA A 209 6.03 7.96 -32.81
C ALA A 209 5.72 9.41 -33.23
N LYS A 210 5.00 10.16 -32.38
CA LYS A 210 4.61 11.56 -32.64
C LYS A 210 5.54 12.59 -31.97
N LYS A 211 6.16 12.23 -30.84
CA LYS A 211 7.09 13.09 -30.10
C LYS A 211 8.34 12.27 -29.77
N PRO A 212 9.53 12.68 -30.24
CA PRO A 212 10.77 11.97 -29.96
C PRO A 212 11.06 11.96 -28.46
N ARG A 213 11.79 10.94 -28.02
CA ARG A 213 12.24 10.84 -26.63
C ARG A 213 13.00 12.12 -26.22
N PRO A 214 12.77 12.65 -25.00
CA PRO A 214 13.60 13.72 -24.47
C PRO A 214 15.08 13.30 -24.47
N ALA A 215 15.98 14.24 -24.78
CA ALA A 215 17.41 13.97 -24.71
C ALA A 215 17.84 13.65 -23.28
N VAL A 216 18.75 12.68 -23.11
CA VAL A 216 19.30 12.30 -21.81
C VAL A 216 19.96 13.54 -21.17
N GLY A 217 19.56 13.88 -19.94
CA GLY A 217 20.10 15.02 -19.18
C GLY A 217 19.20 16.25 -19.07
N VAL A 218 18.02 16.26 -19.71
CA VAL A 218 16.98 17.28 -19.45
C VAL A 218 16.15 16.84 -18.24
N VAL A 219 15.95 17.71 -17.26
CA VAL A 219 15.01 17.46 -16.14
C VAL A 219 13.59 17.54 -16.68
N ALA A 220 13.11 16.42 -17.22
CA ALA A 220 11.72 16.26 -17.64
C ALA A 220 10.86 15.82 -16.44
N GLY A 221 9.58 16.21 -16.44
CA GLY A 221 8.62 15.85 -15.39
C GLY A 221 8.26 14.35 -15.40
N ALA A 222 7.47 13.89 -14.43
CA ALA A 222 7.18 12.48 -14.17
C ALA A 222 6.68 11.62 -15.37
N ARG A 223 6.24 12.23 -16.48
CA ARG A 223 5.82 11.55 -17.72
C ARG A 223 6.75 11.97 -18.86
N ASP A 224 7.96 11.41 -18.90
CA ASP A 224 9.04 11.75 -19.85
C ASP A 224 8.57 11.74 -21.33
N GLY A 225 8.18 12.90 -21.86
CA GLY A 225 7.87 13.09 -23.28
C GLY A 225 6.65 12.34 -23.82
N LEU A 226 5.91 11.59 -22.98
CA LEU A 226 4.72 10.86 -23.40
C LEU A 226 3.55 11.81 -23.62
N SER A 227 2.89 11.71 -24.76
CA SER A 227 1.70 12.52 -25.03
C SER A 227 0.45 11.91 -24.35
N PRO A 228 -0.50 12.73 -23.87
CA PRO A 228 -1.76 12.23 -23.32
C PRO A 228 -2.48 11.28 -24.27
N GLU A 229 -2.44 11.54 -25.57
CA GLU A 229 -3.05 10.71 -26.60
C GLU A 229 -2.37 9.33 -26.70
N SER A 230 -1.05 9.24 -26.48
CA SER A 230 -0.36 7.95 -26.47
C SER A 230 -0.80 7.08 -25.29
N ILE A 231 -1.10 7.70 -24.14
CA ILE A 231 -1.56 7.03 -22.92
C ILE A 231 -3.03 6.62 -23.05
N SER A 232 -3.88 7.53 -23.53
CA SER A 232 -5.33 7.32 -23.68
C SER A 232 -5.71 6.24 -24.71
N ARG A 233 -4.73 5.68 -25.42
CA ARG A 233 -4.91 4.47 -26.23
C ARG A 233 -5.12 3.22 -25.39
N PHE A 234 -4.42 3.13 -24.26
CA PHE A 234 -4.37 1.91 -23.43
C PHE A 234 -5.07 2.05 -22.09
N LEU A 235 -5.08 3.26 -21.54
CA LEU A 235 -5.73 3.59 -20.28
C LEU A 235 -6.85 4.60 -20.57
N VAL A 236 -8.09 4.11 -20.59
CA VAL A 236 -9.26 4.88 -21.05
C VAL A 236 -10.25 5.02 -19.89
N PRO A 237 -10.91 6.18 -19.70
CA PRO A 237 -11.99 6.29 -18.72
C PRO A 237 -13.04 5.19 -18.92
N ALA A 238 -13.50 4.56 -17.83
CA ALA A 238 -14.46 3.46 -17.88
C ALA A 238 -15.72 3.84 -18.65
N SER A 239 -16.22 5.06 -18.44
CA SER A 239 -17.37 5.64 -19.15
C SER A 239 -17.17 5.81 -20.67
N GLU A 240 -15.93 5.88 -21.15
CA GLU A 240 -15.61 6.06 -22.57
C GLU A 240 -15.32 4.74 -23.28
N CYS A 241 -14.95 3.68 -22.56
CA CYS A 241 -14.56 2.39 -23.14
C CYS A 241 -15.49 1.22 -22.81
N GLU A 242 -16.60 1.43 -22.09
CA GLU A 242 -17.53 0.40 -21.63
C GLU A 242 -17.92 -0.60 -22.75
N PHE A 243 -18.34 -0.10 -23.90
CA PHE A 243 -18.70 -0.97 -25.03
C PHE A 243 -17.49 -1.75 -25.56
N THR A 244 -16.35 -1.09 -25.76
CA THR A 244 -15.14 -1.70 -26.31
C THR A 244 -14.61 -2.79 -25.37
N ILE A 245 -14.49 -2.51 -24.08
CA ILE A 245 -13.97 -3.48 -23.11
C ILE A 245 -14.92 -4.66 -22.96
N ASN A 246 -16.23 -4.43 -22.89
CA ASN A 246 -17.20 -5.52 -22.82
C ASN A 246 -17.13 -6.38 -24.08
N SER A 247 -17.07 -5.79 -25.28
CA SER A 247 -16.90 -6.55 -26.53
C SER A 247 -15.66 -7.45 -26.49
N VAL A 248 -14.51 -6.93 -26.02
CA VAL A 248 -13.28 -7.73 -25.89
C VAL A 248 -13.41 -8.83 -24.83
N LEU A 249 -14.07 -8.55 -23.71
CA LEU A 249 -14.34 -9.56 -22.68
C LEU A 249 -15.31 -10.63 -23.18
N GLU A 250 -16.28 -10.27 -24.02
CA GLU A 250 -17.22 -11.21 -24.61
C GLU A 250 -16.54 -12.18 -25.59
N GLU A 251 -15.55 -11.69 -26.33
CA GLU A 251 -14.74 -12.47 -27.25
C GLU A 251 -13.55 -13.18 -26.58
N LEU A 252 -13.41 -13.10 -25.26
CA LEU A 252 -12.34 -13.77 -24.53
C LEU A 252 -12.44 -15.29 -24.71
N GLN A 253 -11.35 -15.89 -25.16
CA GLN A 253 -11.24 -17.33 -25.43
C GLN A 253 -10.02 -17.91 -24.73
N LYS A 254 -10.03 -19.24 -24.56
CA LYS A 254 -8.87 -20.00 -24.13
C LYS A 254 -7.66 -19.74 -25.06
N ASP A 255 -6.45 -19.76 -24.48
CA ASP A 255 -5.20 -19.70 -25.23
C ASP A 255 -5.19 -20.74 -26.37
N PRO A 256 -5.01 -20.32 -27.64
CA PRO A 256 -5.26 -21.18 -28.80
C PRO A 256 -4.15 -22.22 -29.03
N TRP A 257 -3.06 -22.17 -28.27
CA TRP A 257 -1.92 -23.04 -28.44
C TRP A 257 -2.19 -24.43 -27.86
N ALA A 258 -1.96 -25.45 -28.68
CA ALA A 258 -2.16 -26.83 -28.27
C ALA A 258 -1.25 -27.20 -27.09
N VAL A 259 -1.83 -27.88 -26.10
CA VAL A 259 -1.13 -28.37 -24.91
C VAL A 259 -1.03 -29.89 -25.02
N PRO A 260 0.19 -30.46 -25.13
CA PRO A 260 0.38 -31.91 -25.08
C PRO A 260 -0.16 -32.53 -23.80
N ALA A 261 -0.63 -33.78 -23.85
CA ALA A 261 -1.28 -34.43 -22.71
C ALA A 261 -0.35 -34.63 -21.49
N ASP A 262 0.97 -34.67 -21.71
CA ASP A 262 2.01 -34.79 -20.70
C ASP A 262 2.56 -33.42 -20.22
N GLN A 263 1.97 -32.32 -20.70
CA GLN A 263 2.45 -30.97 -20.42
C GLN A 263 1.37 -30.05 -19.85
N ARG A 264 1.83 -29.06 -19.09
CA ARG A 264 1.08 -27.87 -18.69
C ARG A 264 1.07 -26.87 -19.84
N ALA A 265 0.05 -26.01 -19.85
CA ALA A 265 0.00 -24.87 -20.76
C ALA A 265 1.23 -23.96 -20.59
N ALA A 266 1.64 -23.33 -21.68
CA ALA A 266 2.72 -22.35 -21.71
C ALA A 266 2.22 -21.02 -21.15
N ARG A 267 2.50 -20.74 -19.87
CA ARG A 267 1.93 -19.60 -19.16
C ARG A 267 3.01 -18.60 -18.76
N CYS A 268 2.95 -17.40 -19.35
CA CYS A 268 3.97 -16.36 -19.17
C CYS A 268 3.62 -15.26 -18.15
N THR A 269 3.08 -15.64 -16.97
CA THR A 269 2.63 -14.70 -15.92
C THR A 269 3.66 -13.63 -15.57
N SER A 270 4.93 -14.01 -15.40
CA SER A 270 6.01 -13.06 -15.06
C SER A 270 6.21 -11.99 -16.13
N THR A 271 6.08 -12.36 -17.41
CA THR A 271 6.21 -11.43 -18.53
C THR A 271 5.01 -10.48 -18.60
N ALA A 272 3.79 -11.01 -18.42
CA ALA A 272 2.58 -10.20 -18.39
C ALA A 272 2.61 -9.15 -17.27
N LEU A 273 3.05 -9.53 -16.06
CA LEU A 273 3.19 -8.61 -14.93
C LEU A 273 4.32 -7.59 -15.13
N SER A 274 5.44 -7.98 -15.75
CA SER A 274 6.52 -7.05 -16.11
C SER A 274 6.04 -5.98 -17.10
N ILE A 275 5.30 -6.39 -18.13
CA ILE A 275 4.70 -5.47 -19.12
C ILE A 275 3.67 -4.55 -18.46
N ALA A 276 2.81 -5.09 -17.60
CA ALA A 276 1.82 -4.30 -16.85
C ALA A 276 2.49 -3.21 -15.99
N ALA A 277 3.51 -3.58 -15.23
CA ALA A 277 4.28 -2.64 -14.41
C ALA A 277 5.06 -1.63 -15.25
N GLY A 278 5.59 -2.04 -16.41
CA GLY A 278 6.28 -1.15 -17.36
C GLY A 278 5.33 -0.11 -17.97
N LEU A 279 4.14 -0.55 -18.39
CA LEU A 279 3.10 0.30 -18.96
C LEU A 279 2.61 1.35 -17.96
N LEU A 280 2.19 0.92 -16.77
CA LEU A 280 1.71 1.82 -15.73
C LEU A 280 2.82 2.75 -15.24
N GLY A 281 4.02 2.23 -15.02
CA GLY A 281 5.19 3.00 -14.61
C GLY A 281 5.66 4.06 -15.61
N ALA A 282 5.23 3.95 -16.87
CA ALA A 282 5.40 4.99 -17.88
C ALA A 282 4.24 5.99 -17.87
N CYS A 283 3.01 5.48 -17.86
CA CYS A 283 1.82 6.30 -18.09
C CYS A 283 1.37 7.09 -16.86
N VAL A 284 1.43 6.47 -15.68
CA VAL A 284 0.84 6.99 -14.44
C VAL A 284 1.74 6.77 -13.20
N PRO A 285 3.04 7.13 -13.26
CA PRO A 285 3.91 6.98 -12.09
C PRO A 285 3.44 7.88 -10.93
N GLY A 286 3.51 7.35 -9.71
CA GLY A 286 3.08 8.05 -8.49
C GLY A 286 1.57 8.29 -8.39
N SER A 287 0.76 7.64 -9.22
CA SER A 287 -0.71 7.68 -9.20
C SER A 287 -1.29 6.41 -8.58
N ALA A 288 -2.54 6.45 -8.13
CA ALA A 288 -3.26 5.26 -7.66
C ALA A 288 -3.55 4.29 -8.82
N ALA A 289 -2.65 3.32 -9.05
CA ALA A 289 -2.87 2.27 -10.05
C ALA A 289 -2.81 0.88 -9.41
N ARG A 290 -3.75 0.01 -9.79
CA ARG A 290 -3.85 -1.39 -9.36
C ARG A 290 -3.76 -2.31 -10.56
N ILE A 291 -2.81 -3.22 -10.52
CA ILE A 291 -2.71 -4.38 -11.42
C ILE A 291 -3.55 -5.49 -10.78
N MET A 292 -4.60 -5.92 -11.46
CA MET A 292 -5.47 -7.01 -10.99
C MET A 292 -5.18 -8.26 -11.81
N ALA A 293 -4.39 -9.17 -11.26
CA ALA A 293 -3.94 -10.38 -11.96
C ALA A 293 -4.89 -11.55 -11.67
N PHE A 294 -5.50 -12.09 -12.72
CA PHE A 294 -6.38 -13.26 -12.67
C PHE A 294 -5.61 -14.44 -13.24
N ILE A 295 -5.27 -15.42 -12.39
CA ILE A 295 -4.39 -16.53 -12.76
C ILE A 295 -5.04 -17.89 -12.45
N GLY A 296 -5.09 -18.78 -13.44
CA GLY A 296 -5.59 -20.15 -13.26
C GLY A 296 -4.55 -21.26 -13.13
N GLY A 297 -3.34 -20.98 -12.62
CA GLY A 297 -2.23 -21.93 -12.60
C GLY A 297 -0.84 -21.29 -12.49
N PRO A 298 0.22 -22.10 -12.28
CA PRO A 298 1.58 -21.61 -12.09
C PRO A 298 2.20 -21.14 -13.40
N ALA A 299 3.08 -20.13 -13.34
CA ALA A 299 3.88 -19.72 -14.49
C ALA A 299 4.80 -20.86 -14.93
N THR A 300 4.81 -21.17 -16.23
CA THR A 300 5.65 -22.23 -16.82
C THR A 300 6.59 -21.70 -17.91
N GLU A 301 6.45 -20.43 -18.26
CA GLU A 301 7.24 -19.75 -19.27
C GLU A 301 7.56 -18.30 -18.86
N GLY A 302 8.58 -17.70 -19.48
CA GLY A 302 9.04 -16.36 -19.18
C GLY A 302 10.28 -16.31 -18.26
N PRO A 303 10.65 -15.13 -17.75
CA PRO A 303 11.85 -14.94 -16.93
C PRO A 303 11.80 -15.65 -15.56
N ALA A 304 10.59 -15.90 -15.03
CA ALA A 304 10.38 -16.54 -13.73
C ALA A 304 9.32 -17.67 -13.79
N PRO A 305 9.64 -18.82 -14.43
CA PRO A 305 8.76 -19.98 -14.45
C PRO A 305 8.84 -20.69 -13.09
N ILE A 306 7.69 -20.90 -12.45
CA ILE A 306 7.53 -21.55 -11.13
C ILE A 306 7.79 -23.06 -11.22
N VAL A 307 7.39 -23.67 -12.33
CA VAL A 307 7.57 -25.09 -12.62
C VAL A 307 7.76 -25.27 -14.13
N SER A 308 8.40 -26.35 -14.56
CA SER A 308 8.45 -26.66 -15.98
C SER A 308 7.07 -27.05 -16.54
N LYS A 309 6.99 -27.14 -17.87
CA LYS A 309 5.80 -27.63 -18.55
C LYS A 309 5.54 -29.11 -18.28
N GLN A 310 6.54 -29.91 -17.91
CA GLN A 310 6.37 -31.36 -17.81
C GLN A 310 5.52 -31.76 -16.60
N LEU A 311 4.40 -32.45 -16.81
CA LEU A 311 3.52 -32.88 -15.71
C LEU A 311 4.18 -33.91 -14.78
N SER A 312 5.17 -34.65 -15.28
CA SER A 312 5.99 -35.55 -14.47
C SER A 312 6.84 -34.82 -13.43
N GLU A 313 7.10 -33.53 -13.62
CA GLU A 313 7.74 -32.67 -12.63
C GLU A 313 6.67 -32.03 -11.74
N PRO A 314 6.61 -32.37 -10.44
CA PRO A 314 5.64 -31.79 -9.53
C PRO A 314 5.98 -30.33 -9.22
N ILE A 315 4.97 -29.54 -8.86
CA ILE A 315 5.20 -28.22 -8.28
C ILE A 315 5.82 -28.41 -6.90
N ARG A 316 6.86 -27.63 -6.58
CA ARG A 316 7.58 -27.71 -5.29
C ARG A 316 6.64 -27.72 -4.09
N SER A 317 7.00 -28.51 -3.09
CA SER A 317 6.37 -28.62 -1.77
C SER A 317 7.21 -27.96 -0.67
N HIS A 318 6.67 -27.86 0.54
CA HIS A 318 7.45 -27.44 1.72
C HIS A 318 8.67 -28.35 1.98
N LYS A 319 8.54 -29.66 1.75
CA LYS A 319 9.65 -30.61 1.90
C LYS A 319 10.78 -30.34 0.90
N ASP A 320 10.44 -29.91 -0.31
CA ASP A 320 11.44 -29.57 -1.32
C ASP A 320 12.16 -28.27 -0.95
N LEU A 321 11.42 -27.28 -0.44
CA LEU A 321 12.00 -26.04 0.11
C LEU A 321 12.95 -26.33 1.27
N ASP A 322 12.54 -27.17 2.23
CA ASP A 322 13.35 -27.53 3.39
C ASP A 322 14.65 -28.26 3.00
N LYS A 323 14.61 -29.02 1.91
CA LYS A 323 15.76 -29.75 1.36
C LYS A 323 16.53 -28.97 0.30
N ASP A 324 16.14 -27.72 0.04
CA ASP A 324 16.66 -26.88 -1.04
C ASP A 324 16.66 -27.56 -2.44
N SER A 325 15.71 -28.47 -2.67
CA SER A 325 15.51 -29.19 -3.94
C SER A 325 14.55 -28.42 -4.85
N VAL A 326 14.80 -27.13 -5.04
CA VAL A 326 13.87 -26.17 -5.67
C VAL A 326 14.52 -25.42 -6.84
N PRO A 327 14.64 -26.05 -8.03
CA PRO A 327 15.43 -25.50 -9.15
C PRO A 327 14.93 -24.14 -9.67
N HIS A 328 13.65 -23.84 -9.47
CA HIS A 328 13.00 -22.63 -9.97
C HIS A 328 12.83 -21.52 -8.92
N TYR A 329 12.69 -21.88 -7.65
CA TYR A 329 12.16 -21.01 -6.59
C TYR A 329 12.98 -19.74 -6.38
N HIS A 330 14.29 -19.87 -6.12
CA HIS A 330 15.16 -18.72 -5.80
C HIS A 330 15.24 -17.70 -6.93
N LYS A 331 15.27 -18.17 -8.19
CA LYS A 331 15.27 -17.29 -9.37
C LYS A 331 13.96 -16.52 -9.49
N CYS A 332 12.83 -17.19 -9.24
CA CYS A 332 11.51 -16.57 -9.29
C CYS A 332 11.31 -15.54 -8.16
N VAL A 333 11.68 -15.89 -6.93
CA VAL A 333 11.65 -14.95 -5.79
C VAL A 333 12.47 -13.70 -6.09
N LYS A 334 13.67 -13.85 -6.67
CA LYS A 334 14.51 -12.71 -7.06
C LYS A 334 13.84 -11.82 -8.13
N PHE A 335 13.17 -12.42 -9.10
CA PHE A 335 12.42 -11.68 -10.12
C PHE A 335 11.28 -10.87 -9.49
N TYR A 336 10.43 -11.50 -8.68
CA TYR A 336 9.30 -10.83 -8.05
C TYR A 336 9.72 -9.82 -6.97
N ASP A 337 10.86 -10.01 -6.31
CA ASP A 337 11.46 -8.97 -5.46
C ASP A 337 11.86 -7.73 -6.30
N GLY A 338 12.43 -7.92 -7.49
CA GLY A 338 12.69 -6.85 -8.44
C GLY A 338 11.42 -6.12 -8.89
N LEU A 339 10.39 -6.87 -9.27
CA LEU A 339 9.07 -6.32 -9.62
C LEU A 339 8.45 -5.54 -8.45
N SER A 340 8.56 -6.07 -7.23
CA SER A 340 8.05 -5.40 -6.03
C SER A 340 8.68 -4.03 -5.82
N LYS A 341 10.00 -3.91 -6.00
CA LYS A 341 10.73 -2.64 -5.86
C LYS A 341 10.30 -1.63 -6.90
N GLN A 342 10.10 -2.09 -8.15
CA GLN A 342 9.58 -1.26 -9.23
C GLN A 342 8.18 -0.72 -8.90
N LEU A 343 7.24 -1.59 -8.51
CA LEU A 343 5.87 -1.20 -8.18
C LEU A 343 5.82 -0.26 -6.97
N VAL A 344 6.60 -0.54 -5.92
CA VAL A 344 6.72 0.32 -4.73
C VAL A 344 7.21 1.72 -5.10
N HIS A 345 8.25 1.81 -5.92
CA HIS A 345 8.78 3.08 -6.39
C HIS A 345 7.75 3.87 -7.20
N GLN A 346 6.95 3.15 -8.01
CA GLN A 346 5.88 3.74 -8.83
C GLN A 346 4.61 4.07 -8.03
N GLY A 347 4.47 3.54 -6.81
CA GLY A 347 3.26 3.68 -6.00
C GLY A 347 2.09 2.82 -6.46
N HIS A 348 2.35 1.72 -7.19
CA HIS A 348 1.34 0.84 -7.78
C HIS A 348 1.12 -0.42 -6.94
N VAL A 349 -0.08 -0.99 -7.06
CA VAL A 349 -0.53 -2.17 -6.32
C VAL A 349 -0.59 -3.38 -7.24
N LEU A 350 -0.25 -4.57 -6.73
CA LEU A 350 -0.47 -5.84 -7.41
C LEU A 350 -1.45 -6.71 -6.61
N ASP A 351 -2.68 -6.82 -7.09
CA ASP A 351 -3.68 -7.77 -6.59
C ASP A 351 -3.59 -9.10 -7.35
N LEU A 352 -3.83 -10.21 -6.65
CA LEU A 352 -3.73 -11.56 -7.17
C LEU A 352 -5.02 -12.36 -6.89
N PHE A 353 -5.76 -12.67 -7.95
CA PHE A 353 -6.92 -13.57 -7.93
C PHE A 353 -6.53 -14.88 -8.57
N ALA A 354 -6.24 -15.88 -7.74
CA ALA A 354 -5.74 -17.17 -8.17
C ALA A 354 -6.82 -18.25 -7.99
N CYS A 355 -7.28 -18.81 -9.11
CA CYS A 355 -8.29 -19.86 -9.13
C CYS A 355 -7.77 -21.11 -9.83
N ALA A 356 -7.31 -22.10 -9.08
CA ALA A 356 -6.78 -23.35 -9.62
C ALA A 356 -6.89 -24.50 -8.62
N LEU A 357 -6.94 -25.73 -9.13
CA LEU A 357 -6.93 -26.95 -8.30
C LEU A 357 -5.55 -27.26 -7.70
N ASP A 358 -4.48 -26.73 -8.28
CA ASP A 358 -3.09 -26.92 -7.83
C ASP A 358 -2.44 -25.56 -7.54
N GLN A 359 -1.22 -25.56 -7.02
CA GLN A 359 -0.50 -24.35 -6.63
C GLN A 359 -0.23 -23.41 -7.81
N VAL A 360 -0.47 -22.11 -7.60
CA VAL A 360 -0.25 -21.07 -8.61
C VAL A 360 1.07 -20.31 -8.47
N GLY A 361 1.86 -20.62 -7.43
CA GLY A 361 3.14 -19.95 -7.15
C GLY A 361 3.07 -18.70 -6.26
N ILE A 362 2.09 -18.63 -5.35
CA ILE A 362 1.98 -17.49 -4.41
C ILE A 362 3.26 -17.31 -3.58
N ALA A 363 3.97 -18.38 -3.23
CA ALA A 363 5.20 -18.27 -2.46
C ALA A 363 6.26 -17.38 -3.15
N GLU A 364 6.35 -17.43 -4.48
CA GLU A 364 7.25 -16.60 -5.29
C GLU A 364 6.70 -15.18 -5.48
N LEU A 365 5.39 -15.04 -5.71
CA LEU A 365 4.74 -13.73 -5.94
C LEU A 365 4.54 -12.92 -4.66
N LYS A 366 4.58 -13.58 -3.50
CA LYS A 366 4.28 -13.03 -2.17
C LYS A 366 4.87 -11.65 -1.95
N THR A 367 6.17 -11.49 -2.21
CA THR A 367 6.89 -10.23 -1.97
C THR A 367 6.33 -9.06 -2.78
N ALA A 368 5.91 -9.30 -4.03
CA ALA A 368 5.35 -8.26 -4.89
C ALA A 368 3.97 -7.80 -4.42
N VAL A 369 3.13 -8.73 -3.98
CA VAL A 369 1.78 -8.43 -3.45
C VAL A 369 1.88 -7.77 -2.08
N GLU A 370 2.60 -8.38 -1.13
CA GLU A 370 2.68 -7.89 0.25
C GLU A 370 3.31 -6.50 0.35
N ARG A 371 4.42 -6.23 -0.35
CA ARG A 371 5.11 -4.92 -0.28
C ARG A 371 4.30 -3.79 -0.92
N THR A 372 3.40 -4.13 -1.83
CA THR A 372 2.54 -3.14 -2.49
C THR A 372 1.18 -3.01 -1.80
N GLY A 373 0.86 -3.85 -0.81
CA GLY A 373 -0.43 -3.85 -0.13
C GLY A 373 -1.58 -4.33 -1.02
N GLY A 374 -1.27 -5.24 -1.93
CA GLY A 374 -2.27 -5.89 -2.79
C GLY A 374 -3.01 -7.01 -2.09
N LEU A 375 -4.15 -7.37 -2.68
CA LEU A 375 -5.04 -8.43 -2.21
C LEU A 375 -4.60 -9.78 -2.77
N VAL A 376 -4.82 -10.84 -2.00
CA VAL A 376 -4.70 -12.23 -2.48
C VAL A 376 -6.04 -12.92 -2.26
N VAL A 377 -6.64 -13.42 -3.34
CA VAL A 377 -7.82 -14.27 -3.30
C VAL A 377 -7.46 -15.61 -3.89
N LEU A 378 -7.67 -16.66 -3.10
CA LEU A 378 -7.45 -18.05 -3.49
C LEU A 378 -8.78 -18.79 -3.57
N ALA A 379 -9.03 -19.43 -4.68
CA ALA A 379 -10.14 -20.35 -4.87
C ALA A 379 -9.72 -21.50 -5.80
N GLU A 380 -10.60 -22.49 -5.94
CA GLU A 380 -10.39 -23.61 -6.88
C GLU A 380 -10.89 -23.29 -8.29
N SER A 381 -11.88 -22.39 -8.39
CA SER A 381 -12.56 -22.02 -9.64
C SER A 381 -13.02 -20.55 -9.57
N PHE A 382 -12.97 -19.86 -10.71
CA PHE A 382 -13.58 -18.53 -10.90
C PHE A 382 -15.12 -18.60 -10.83
N GLY A 383 -15.71 -19.80 -10.86
CA GLY A 383 -17.12 -20.03 -10.62
C GLY A 383 -17.55 -19.85 -9.16
N HIS A 384 -16.61 -19.96 -8.21
CA HIS A 384 -16.91 -19.96 -6.77
C HIS A 384 -17.26 -18.56 -6.24
N SER A 385 -18.15 -18.51 -5.25
CA SER A 385 -18.54 -17.28 -4.56
C SER A 385 -17.36 -16.59 -3.88
N VAL A 386 -16.40 -17.37 -3.35
CA VAL A 386 -15.17 -16.83 -2.75
C VAL A 386 -14.46 -15.88 -3.71
N PHE A 387 -14.34 -16.23 -4.99
CA PHE A 387 -13.76 -15.35 -6.00
C PHE A 387 -14.71 -14.20 -6.36
N LYS A 388 -15.94 -14.54 -6.77
CA LYS A 388 -16.92 -13.56 -7.29
C LYS A 388 -17.24 -12.46 -6.28
N ASP A 389 -17.55 -12.84 -5.05
CA ASP A 389 -17.89 -11.90 -3.98
C ASP A 389 -16.67 -11.07 -3.57
N SER A 390 -15.47 -11.67 -3.54
CA SER A 390 -14.25 -10.93 -3.21
C SER A 390 -13.91 -9.88 -4.26
N LEU A 391 -14.03 -10.21 -5.56
CA LEU A 391 -13.84 -9.26 -6.64
C LEU A 391 -14.88 -8.14 -6.57
N LYS A 392 -16.16 -8.48 -6.34
CA LYS A 392 -17.25 -7.51 -6.21
C LYS A 392 -17.01 -6.51 -5.07
N ARG A 393 -16.52 -6.97 -3.90
CA ARG A 393 -16.28 -6.12 -2.72
C ARG A 393 -15.24 -5.01 -2.94
N ILE A 394 -14.38 -5.13 -3.94
CA ILE A 394 -13.38 -4.11 -4.30
C ILE A 394 -14.04 -2.84 -4.83
N PHE A 395 -15.16 -3.01 -5.55
CA PHE A 395 -15.86 -1.93 -6.23
C PHE A 395 -17.22 -1.60 -5.60
N GLN A 396 -17.73 -2.48 -4.74
CA GLN A 396 -19.02 -2.28 -4.08
C GLN A 396 -18.95 -1.18 -3.00
N SER A 397 -19.97 -0.32 -2.98
CA SER A 397 -20.21 0.64 -1.89
C SER A 397 -21.15 0.05 -0.83
N GLY A 398 -21.03 0.49 0.43
CA GLY A 398 -21.91 0.11 1.54
C GLY A 398 -21.21 -0.72 2.63
N ASP A 399 -21.93 -1.64 3.26
CA ASP A 399 -21.47 -2.39 4.44
C ASP A 399 -20.22 -3.25 4.20
N TYR A 400 -19.97 -3.63 2.95
CA TYR A 400 -18.82 -4.44 2.54
C TYR A 400 -17.74 -3.66 1.77
N ASP A 401 -17.85 -2.32 1.73
CA ASP A 401 -16.85 -1.46 1.10
C ASP A 401 -15.51 -1.54 1.83
N LEU A 402 -14.50 -2.09 1.15
CA LEU A 402 -13.14 -2.20 1.66
C LEU A 402 -12.53 -0.82 1.96
N GLY A 403 -12.98 0.24 1.28
CA GLY A 403 -12.44 1.58 1.42
C GLY A 403 -11.02 1.68 0.87
N LEU A 404 -10.80 1.11 -0.31
CA LEU A 404 -9.49 1.06 -0.95
C LEU A 404 -8.93 2.47 -1.10
N SER A 405 -7.69 2.62 -0.64
CA SER A 405 -6.90 3.83 -0.68
C SER A 405 -5.52 3.49 -1.22
N SER A 406 -4.83 4.50 -1.72
CA SER A 406 -3.64 4.28 -2.54
C SER A 406 -2.55 5.31 -2.27
N ASN A 407 -1.36 5.03 -2.79
CA ASN A 407 -0.22 5.94 -2.84
C ASN A 407 0.22 6.47 -1.46
N GLY A 408 0.00 5.69 -0.41
CA GLY A 408 0.20 6.10 0.96
C GLY A 408 1.66 6.22 1.39
N ILE A 409 1.90 7.09 2.37
CA ILE A 409 3.15 7.21 3.12
C ILE A 409 2.79 7.19 4.61
N PHE A 410 3.43 6.29 5.35
CA PHE A 410 3.30 6.18 6.79
C PHE A 410 4.56 6.69 7.47
N GLU A 411 4.46 7.61 8.41
CA GLU A 411 5.57 8.12 9.23
C GLU A 411 5.27 7.99 10.72
N ILE A 412 6.30 7.72 11.51
CA ILE A 412 6.22 7.66 12.97
C ILE A 412 7.08 8.75 13.61
N ASN A 413 6.49 9.50 14.54
CA ASN A 413 7.21 10.30 15.52
C ASN A 413 7.00 9.70 16.92
N CYS A 414 8.04 9.74 17.75
CA CYS A 414 7.96 9.29 19.14
C CYS A 414 8.82 10.16 20.06
N SER A 415 8.57 10.10 21.37
CA SER A 415 9.41 10.76 22.38
C SER A 415 10.88 10.35 22.27
N LYS A 416 11.80 11.24 22.67
CA LYS A 416 13.27 11.02 22.55
C LYS A 416 13.80 9.78 23.27
N ASP A 417 13.06 9.32 24.28
CA ASP A 417 13.36 8.12 25.07
C ASP A 417 12.94 6.81 24.38
N LEU A 418 12.38 6.91 23.17
CA LEU A 418 11.99 5.79 22.32
C LEU A 418 12.70 5.87 20.98
N LYS A 419 12.97 4.70 20.41
CA LYS A 419 13.42 4.55 19.02
C LYS A 419 12.56 3.53 18.29
N VAL A 420 12.42 3.71 16.99
CA VAL A 420 11.68 2.83 16.08
C VAL A 420 12.58 1.70 15.63
N GLN A 421 12.25 0.46 16.00
CA GLN A 421 12.97 -0.74 15.55
C GLN A 421 12.52 -1.17 14.14
N GLY A 422 11.24 -1.00 13.84
CA GLY A 422 10.71 -1.27 12.51
C GLY A 422 9.24 -1.64 12.53
N ILE A 423 8.80 -2.24 11.43
CA ILE A 423 7.40 -2.54 11.15
C ILE A 423 7.26 -3.93 10.52
N ILE A 424 6.17 -4.61 10.85
CA ILE A 424 5.69 -5.80 10.15
C ILE A 424 4.29 -5.49 9.63
N GLY A 425 4.10 -5.59 8.31
CA GLY A 425 2.83 -5.30 7.65
C GLY A 425 3.02 -4.99 6.16
N PRO A 426 1.91 -4.77 5.43
CA PRO A 426 1.90 -4.54 3.98
C PRO A 426 2.39 -3.12 3.65
N CYS A 427 3.70 -2.95 3.63
CA CYS A 427 4.37 -1.69 3.34
C CYS A 427 5.78 -1.94 2.80
N ALA A 428 6.47 -0.88 2.40
CA ALA A 428 7.87 -0.93 1.98
C ALA A 428 8.68 0.21 2.63
N SER A 429 9.87 -0.09 3.14
CA SER A 429 10.77 0.92 3.71
C SER A 429 11.08 2.04 2.70
N LEU A 430 11.01 3.30 3.14
CA LEU A 430 11.50 4.45 2.37
C LEU A 430 12.97 4.78 2.68
N GLU A 431 13.64 3.96 3.50
CA GLU A 431 15.05 4.10 3.86
C GLU A 431 15.41 5.48 4.45
N LYS A 432 14.41 6.19 4.99
CA LYS A 432 14.56 7.47 5.66
C LYS A 432 15.28 7.27 6.99
N LYS A 433 16.60 7.42 6.99
CA LYS A 433 17.43 7.39 8.20
C LYS A 433 17.17 8.64 9.05
N GLY A 434 17.29 8.51 10.36
CA GLY A 434 17.09 9.63 11.27
C GLY A 434 17.32 9.27 12.73
N PRO A 435 17.26 10.26 13.64
CA PRO A 435 17.51 10.07 15.07
C PRO A 435 16.49 9.14 15.76
N LEU A 436 15.32 8.96 15.15
CA LEU A 436 14.28 8.06 15.63
C LEU A 436 14.56 6.58 15.32
N CYS A 437 15.47 6.26 14.39
CA CYS A 437 15.75 4.87 14.03
C CYS A 437 16.58 4.17 15.11
N SER A 438 16.16 2.97 15.51
CA SER A 438 16.97 2.09 16.37
C SER A 438 18.06 1.39 15.55
N ASP A 439 19.15 1.05 16.23
CA ASP A 439 20.22 0.21 15.68
C ASP A 439 19.79 -1.27 15.63
N VAL A 440 18.84 -1.66 16.49
CA VAL A 440 18.21 -2.99 16.48
C VAL A 440 16.97 -2.94 15.59
N THR A 441 16.93 -3.79 14.57
CA THR A 441 15.83 -3.79 13.59
C THR A 441 14.92 -5.01 13.75
N ILE A 442 13.62 -4.79 13.61
CA ILE A 442 12.60 -5.85 13.55
C ILE A 442 11.73 -5.61 12.32
N GLY A 443 11.56 -6.63 11.48
CA GLY A 443 10.84 -6.50 10.22
C GLY A 443 11.52 -5.48 9.28
N GLN A 444 10.74 -4.56 8.73
CA GLN A 444 11.24 -3.50 7.85
C GLN A 444 11.73 -2.30 8.66
N GLY A 445 12.91 -2.44 9.27
CA GLY A 445 13.54 -1.44 10.13
C GLY A 445 14.48 -0.46 9.42
N GLY A 446 15.30 0.25 10.23
CA GLY A 446 16.28 1.22 9.72
C GLY A 446 15.67 2.52 9.17
N THR A 447 14.37 2.71 9.36
CA THR A 447 13.61 3.88 8.91
C THR A 447 12.52 4.24 9.90
N SER A 448 11.96 5.45 9.74
CA SER A 448 10.76 5.93 10.42
C SER A 448 9.64 6.26 9.43
N ALA A 449 9.80 5.89 8.15
CA ALA A 449 8.83 6.14 7.10
C ALA A 449 8.74 4.97 6.11
N TRP A 450 7.51 4.64 5.70
CA TRP A 450 7.21 3.53 4.79
C TRP A 450 6.22 3.95 3.71
N LYS A 451 6.36 3.36 2.53
CA LYS A 451 5.40 3.41 1.44
C LYS A 451 4.29 2.40 1.69
N MET A 452 3.04 2.80 1.45
CA MET A 452 1.86 1.93 1.46
C MET A 452 1.14 2.11 0.12
N CYS A 453 1.52 1.35 -0.92
CA CYS A 453 1.00 1.59 -2.27
C CYS A 453 -0.52 1.38 -2.34
N GLY A 454 -1.01 0.33 -1.69
CA GLY A 454 -2.42 0.06 -1.42
C GLY A 454 -2.64 -0.12 0.07
N LEU A 455 -3.79 0.33 0.54
CA LEU A 455 -4.29 0.14 1.90
C LEU A 455 -5.81 0.20 1.91
N ASP A 456 -6.42 -0.39 2.92
CA ASP A 456 -7.87 -0.44 3.11
C ASP A 456 -8.24 -0.21 4.59
N LYS A 457 -9.53 -0.13 4.90
CA LYS A 457 -10.03 0.14 6.27
C LYS A 457 -9.58 -0.89 7.31
N SER A 458 -9.16 -2.09 6.89
CA SER A 458 -8.72 -3.20 7.74
C SER A 458 -7.19 -3.34 7.84
N THR A 459 -6.45 -2.63 6.97
CA THR A 459 -5.00 -2.69 6.90
C THR A 459 -4.39 -2.33 8.24
N SER A 460 -3.62 -3.27 8.81
CA SER A 460 -3.04 -3.12 10.14
C SER A 460 -1.54 -3.37 10.11
N LEU A 461 -0.82 -2.58 10.90
CA LEU A 461 0.64 -2.54 10.96
C LEU A 461 1.10 -2.86 12.37
N CYS A 462 2.07 -3.77 12.52
CA CYS A 462 2.71 -4.04 13.80
C CYS A 462 4.02 -3.25 13.91
N LEU A 463 4.05 -2.26 14.80
CA LEU A 463 5.13 -1.31 15.03
C LEU A 463 5.96 -1.76 16.23
N PHE A 464 7.29 -1.69 16.14
CA PHE A 464 8.20 -2.10 17.21
C PHE A 464 9.08 -0.95 17.68
N PHE A 465 9.28 -0.84 18.99
CA PHE A 465 10.00 0.26 19.62
C PHE A 465 11.03 -0.23 20.64
N ASP A 466 12.14 0.49 20.74
CA ASP A 466 13.20 0.31 21.72
C ASP A 466 13.16 1.45 22.74
N VAL A 467 13.34 1.12 24.03
CA VAL A 467 13.44 2.10 25.11
C VAL A 467 14.89 2.47 25.30
N VAL A 468 15.21 3.75 25.07
CA VAL A 468 16.56 4.30 25.23
C VAL A 468 16.69 5.25 26.41
N ARG A 469 15.65 5.34 27.24
CA ARG A 469 15.62 6.14 28.46
C ARG A 469 16.78 5.77 29.39
N LYS A 470 17.55 6.77 29.82
CA LYS A 470 18.63 6.61 30.80
C LYS A 470 18.11 6.97 32.19
N GLU A 471 18.47 6.19 33.20
CA GLU A 471 18.27 6.58 34.60
C GLU A 471 19.11 7.83 34.89
N THR A 472 18.49 8.86 35.47
CA THR A 472 19.22 10.03 35.98
C THR A 472 19.26 9.91 37.49
N PRO A 473 20.44 9.70 38.12
CA PRO A 473 20.54 9.42 39.55
C PRO A 473 20.11 10.58 40.47
N ASP A 474 20.03 11.82 39.96
CA ASP A 474 19.87 13.05 40.76
C ASP A 474 18.68 13.94 40.34
N ALA A 475 17.49 13.36 40.13
CA ALA A 475 16.29 14.17 39.89
C ALA A 475 15.54 14.50 41.21
N THR A 476 16.15 15.31 42.08
CA THR A 476 15.45 16.03 43.17
C THR A 476 14.63 17.23 42.66
N ILE A 477 14.59 17.42 41.34
CA ILE A 477 13.70 18.33 40.64
C ILE A 477 12.75 17.45 39.83
N GLN A 478 11.44 17.56 40.10
CA GLN A 478 10.35 16.89 39.36
C GLN A 478 10.63 16.91 37.84
N SER A 479 11.18 15.82 37.31
CA SER A 479 11.49 15.74 35.89
C SER A 479 10.19 15.48 35.12
N THR A 480 9.69 16.57 34.51
CA THR A 480 9.02 16.59 33.21
C THR A 480 8.30 15.30 32.80
N SER A 481 7.02 15.20 33.15
CA SER A 481 6.01 14.22 32.69
C SER A 481 6.43 12.73 32.68
N ASN A 482 5.78 11.92 33.52
CA ASN A 482 5.84 10.44 33.48
C ASN A 482 5.14 9.83 32.23
N GLN A 483 5.02 10.59 31.15
CA GLN A 483 4.38 10.18 29.91
C GLN A 483 5.36 10.17 28.74
N PHE A 484 5.02 9.38 27.74
CA PHE A 484 5.61 9.45 26.42
C PHE A 484 4.51 9.54 25.38
N TYR A 485 4.92 9.88 24.16
CA TYR A 485 4.01 10.14 23.06
C TYR A 485 4.44 9.35 21.82
N PHE A 486 3.44 8.87 21.10
CA PHE A 486 3.58 8.46 19.71
C PHE A 486 2.70 9.35 18.83
N GLN A 487 3.17 9.64 17.63
CA GLN A 487 2.35 10.21 16.58
C GLN A 487 2.56 9.46 15.28
N PHE A 488 1.46 8.94 14.77
CA PHE A 488 1.35 8.17 13.55
C PHE A 488 0.75 9.07 12.47
N LEU A 489 1.48 9.23 11.36
CA LEU A 489 1.10 10.09 10.24
C LEU A 489 0.89 9.23 9.01
N THR A 490 -0.30 9.22 8.44
CA THR A 490 -0.60 8.46 7.22
C THR A 490 -1.12 9.40 6.15
N TYR A 491 -0.28 9.73 5.19
CA TYR A 491 -0.68 10.40 3.96
C TYR A 491 -1.20 9.35 3.00
N TYR A 492 -2.30 9.60 2.31
CA TYR A 492 -2.81 8.68 1.30
C TYR A 492 -3.77 9.39 0.36
N GLN A 493 -3.99 8.78 -0.80
CA GLN A 493 -5.07 9.15 -1.70
C GLN A 493 -6.29 8.30 -1.35
N ASN A 494 -7.41 8.92 -1.02
CA ASN A 494 -8.64 8.18 -0.75
C ASN A 494 -9.27 7.64 -2.05
N ASN A 495 -10.33 6.83 -1.92
CA ASN A 495 -11.08 6.29 -3.07
C ASN A 495 -11.63 7.37 -4.03
N GLY A 496 -11.93 8.57 -3.52
CA GLY A 496 -12.37 9.72 -4.30
C GLY A 496 -11.24 10.50 -4.98
N GLY A 497 -9.99 10.06 -4.86
CA GLY A 497 -8.83 10.70 -5.48
C GLY A 497 -8.21 11.86 -4.68
N GLN A 498 -8.79 12.23 -3.54
CA GLN A 498 -8.33 13.34 -2.70
C GLN A 498 -7.16 12.94 -1.81
N MET A 499 -6.22 13.85 -1.62
CA MET A 499 -5.09 13.63 -0.72
C MET A 499 -5.48 13.91 0.73
N ARG A 500 -5.34 12.89 1.57
CA ARG A 500 -5.66 12.92 3.00
C ARG A 500 -4.40 12.73 3.84
N LEU A 501 -4.42 13.29 5.04
CA LEU A 501 -3.46 12.97 6.11
C LEU A 501 -4.23 12.57 7.36
N ARG A 502 -4.15 11.28 7.74
CA ARG A 502 -4.55 10.84 9.08
C ARG A 502 -3.44 11.14 10.06
N VAL A 503 -3.79 11.76 11.19
CA VAL A 503 -2.89 11.97 12.33
C VAL A 503 -3.50 11.30 13.54
N THR A 504 -2.80 10.34 14.12
CA THR A 504 -3.14 9.72 15.41
C THR A 504 -2.02 10.01 16.39
N THR A 505 -2.30 10.76 17.44
CA THR A 505 -1.36 11.04 18.52
C THR A 505 -1.88 10.44 19.81
N LEU A 506 -1.06 9.64 20.48
CA LEU A 506 -1.44 9.00 21.73
C LEU A 506 -0.35 9.18 22.79
N SER A 507 -0.79 9.17 24.05
CA SER A 507 0.08 9.23 25.22
C SER A 507 -0.11 8.01 26.10
N ARG A 508 0.98 7.55 26.71
CA ARG A 508 1.03 6.43 27.66
C ARG A 508 2.05 6.74 28.75
N ARG A 509 2.09 5.91 29.81
CA ARG A 509 2.89 6.17 31.01
C ARG A 509 4.09 5.25 31.12
N TRP A 510 5.18 5.80 31.65
CA TRP A 510 6.33 5.04 32.14
C TRP A 510 6.06 4.51 33.54
N VAL A 511 6.67 3.39 33.91
CA VAL A 511 6.80 3.00 35.33
C VAL A 511 8.23 2.58 35.64
N ALA A 512 8.71 2.98 36.81
CA ALA A 512 10.03 2.62 37.33
C ALA A 512 9.89 2.12 38.78
N GLY A 513 10.79 1.21 39.19
CA GLY A 513 10.93 0.73 40.56
C GLY A 513 10.37 -0.69 40.82
N PRO A 514 10.71 -1.35 41.95
CA PRO A 514 10.41 -2.77 42.19
C PRO A 514 8.90 -3.11 42.26
N GLU A 515 8.07 -2.17 42.73
CA GLU A 515 6.60 -2.33 42.81
C GLU A 515 5.90 -2.23 41.44
N SER A 516 6.62 -1.80 40.40
CA SER A 516 6.10 -1.61 39.03
C SER A 516 5.81 -2.90 38.28
N ILE A 517 6.52 -3.98 38.63
CA ILE A 517 6.36 -5.28 37.97
C ILE A 517 4.96 -5.86 38.20
N GLN A 518 4.34 -5.57 39.36
CA GLN A 518 2.95 -5.96 39.65
C GLN A 518 1.93 -5.19 38.79
N LEU A 519 2.19 -3.90 38.48
CA LEU A 519 1.36 -3.10 37.57
C LEU A 519 1.49 -3.55 36.11
N LEU A 520 2.68 -3.99 35.69
CA LEU A 520 2.91 -4.59 34.37
C LEU A 520 2.16 -5.93 34.19
N VAL A 521 1.96 -6.68 35.27
CA VAL A 521 1.22 -7.96 35.25
C VAL A 521 -0.30 -7.76 35.21
N GLY A 522 -0.83 -6.69 35.84
CA GLY A 522 -2.26 -6.35 35.83
C GLY A 522 -2.79 -5.74 34.53
N TRP A 523 -1.90 -5.39 33.58
CA TRP A 523 -2.21 -4.66 32.33
C TRP A 523 -1.83 -5.44 31.06
N LYS A 524 -1.61 -6.75 31.17
CA LYS A 524 -1.52 -7.63 29.99
C LYS A 524 -2.91 -7.72 29.35
N ALA A 525 -3.01 -7.26 28.10
CA ALA A 525 -4.25 -7.35 27.31
C ALA A 525 -4.56 -8.77 26.84
#